data_AF-A0A974U4R8-F1
#
_entry.id   AF-A0A974U4R8-F1
#
_cell.length_a   1.000
_cell.length_b   1.000
_cell.length_c   1.000
_cell.angle_alpha   90.00
_cell.angle_beta   90.00
_cell.angle_gamma   90.00
#
_symmetry.space_group_name_H-M   'P 1'
#
loop_
_entity.id
_entity.type
_entity.pdbx_description
1 polymer ?
#
loop_
_entity_poly.entity_id
_entity_poly.type
_entity_poly.pdbx_seq_one_letter_code
_entity_poly.pdbx_strand_id
1 'polypeptide(L)'
;MSLFKNYLLFFLLLIPFSNFAQSLECCSSDKEIEEAITGYWKIKNDDSKSIYHYWFENGRGNVENVEISETIGEYKPVEKSHSHIYIKKEADTLKLEYIYRYGNWTSVIKKLDKSNLTLETNGESTEYHKVNLKKTL
;
A
#
# COMPACT_ATOMS: atom_id res chain seq x y z
N MET A 1 52.99 -12.39 33.73
CA MET A 1 52.31 -11.25 33.10
C MET A 1 52.53 -11.32 31.59
N SER A 2 51.54 -11.77 30.84
CA SER A 2 51.41 -11.45 29.41
C SER A 2 49.96 -11.70 29.02
N LEU A 3 49.15 -10.65 29.20
CA LEU A 3 47.76 -10.61 28.75
C LEU A 3 47.80 -10.34 27.25
N PHE A 4 47.82 -11.40 26.44
CA PHE A 4 47.55 -11.30 25.00
C PHE A 4 46.09 -10.88 24.79
N LYS A 5 45.89 -9.56 24.83
CA LYS A 5 45.00 -8.70 24.05
C LYS A 5 43.94 -9.43 23.18
N ASN A 6 42.92 -10.02 23.82
CA ASN A 6 41.65 -10.37 23.18
C ASN A 6 40.83 -9.10 22.95
N TYR A 7 41.12 -8.37 21.86
CA TYR A 7 40.28 -7.25 21.40
C TYR A 7 40.05 -7.39 19.90
N LEU A 8 39.28 -8.39 19.50
CA LEU A 8 38.70 -8.40 18.16
C LEU A 8 37.49 -9.32 18.11
N LEU A 9 36.32 -8.82 18.54
CA LEU A 9 34.99 -9.26 18.09
C LEU A 9 33.93 -8.51 18.91
N PHE A 10 33.80 -7.20 18.67
CA PHE A 10 32.66 -6.43 19.17
C PHE A 10 32.31 -5.32 18.16
N PHE A 11 31.97 -5.70 16.93
CA PHE A 11 31.52 -4.77 15.87
C PHE A 11 30.42 -5.37 14.99
N LEU A 12 29.54 -6.20 15.55
CA LEU A 12 28.46 -6.85 14.80
C LEU A 12 27.05 -6.68 15.41
N LEU A 13 26.87 -5.74 16.36
CA LEU A 13 25.57 -5.48 17.01
C LEU A 13 24.98 -4.10 16.72
N LEU A 14 25.51 -3.38 15.73
CA LEU A 14 24.93 -2.13 15.23
C LEU A 14 24.50 -2.28 13.77
N ILE A 15 23.87 -3.40 13.41
CA ILE A 15 22.94 -3.33 12.27
C ILE A 15 21.70 -2.68 12.91
N PRO A 16 21.43 -1.38 12.68
CA PRO A 16 20.10 -0.89 12.97
C PRO A 16 19.20 -1.80 12.15
N PHE A 17 18.29 -2.53 12.80
CA PHE A 17 17.17 -3.13 12.10
C PHE A 17 16.65 -2.04 11.20
N SER A 18 16.90 -2.17 9.91
CA SER A 18 16.44 -1.24 8.90
C SER A 18 14.94 -1.35 9.00
N ASN A 19 14.33 -0.49 9.82
CA ASN A 19 12.92 -0.15 9.74
C ASN A 19 12.71 0.06 8.26
N PHE A 20 12.05 -0.90 7.62
CA PHE A 20 11.89 -0.94 6.18
C PHE A 20 11.38 0.44 5.76
N ALA A 21 12.28 1.24 5.20
CA ALA A 21 11.99 2.62 4.90
C ALA A 21 10.83 2.64 3.92
N GLN A 22 9.79 3.41 4.22
CA GLN A 22 8.73 3.61 3.24
C GLN A 22 9.32 4.32 2.04
N SER A 23 9.17 3.70 0.86
CA SER A 23 9.57 4.29 -0.40
C SER A 23 8.38 5.08 -0.94
N LEU A 24 8.23 6.30 -0.44
CA LEU A 24 7.26 7.27 -0.94
C LEU A 24 8.00 8.17 -1.94
N GLU A 25 7.92 7.83 -3.24
CA GLU A 25 8.51 8.67 -4.31
C GLU A 25 7.66 9.92 -4.57
N CYS A 26 6.45 9.94 -4.02
CA CYS A 26 5.57 11.09 -4.00
C CYS A 26 5.46 11.65 -2.58
N CYS A 27 4.86 12.82 -2.50
CA CYS A 27 3.96 13.18 -1.42
C CYS A 27 4.55 14.01 -0.27
N SER A 28 4.58 15.33 -0.49
CA SER A 28 4.88 16.36 0.53
C SER A 28 3.66 16.77 1.36
N SER A 29 2.44 16.35 0.97
CA SER A 29 1.18 16.71 1.63
C SER A 29 0.18 15.56 1.63
N ASP A 30 -0.82 15.59 2.53
CA ASP A 30 -1.90 14.58 2.57
C ASP A 30 -2.62 14.50 1.23
N LYS A 31 -2.85 15.64 0.59
CA LYS A 31 -3.49 15.72 -0.74
C LYS A 31 -2.70 14.97 -1.81
N GLU A 32 -1.38 15.11 -1.83
CA GLU A 32 -0.54 14.36 -2.79
C GLU A 32 -0.63 12.84 -2.54
N ILE A 33 -0.76 12.41 -1.28
CA ILE A 33 -0.95 11.00 -0.92
C ILE A 33 -2.30 10.50 -1.45
N GLU A 34 -3.37 11.25 -1.19
CA GLU A 34 -4.71 10.92 -1.69
C GLU A 34 -4.73 10.83 -3.22
N GLU A 35 -4.10 11.78 -3.92
CA GLU A 35 -3.99 11.79 -5.38
C GLU A 35 -3.17 10.60 -5.92
N ALA A 36 -2.06 10.26 -5.25
CA ALA A 36 -1.23 9.13 -5.64
C ALA A 36 -1.98 7.80 -5.50
N ILE A 37 -2.71 7.61 -4.39
CA ILE A 37 -3.51 6.40 -4.12
C ILE A 37 -4.76 6.35 -5.00
N THR A 38 -5.38 7.49 -5.31
CA THR A 38 -6.62 7.52 -6.12
C THR A 38 -6.42 6.84 -7.47
N GLY A 39 -7.32 5.92 -7.81
CA GLY A 39 -7.33 5.21 -9.08
C GLY A 39 -7.59 3.71 -8.93
N TYR A 40 -7.26 2.97 -9.98
CA TYR A 40 -7.54 1.55 -10.08
C TYR A 40 -6.26 0.75 -9.96
N TRP A 41 -6.27 -0.26 -9.09
CA TRP A 41 -5.10 -1.02 -8.71
C TRP A 41 -5.37 -2.51 -8.89
N LYS A 42 -4.46 -3.21 -9.57
CA LYS A 42 -4.51 -4.66 -9.71
C LYS A 42 -3.33 -5.28 -8.98
N ILE A 43 -3.59 -6.35 -8.23
CA ILE A 43 -2.55 -7.13 -7.57
C ILE A 43 -1.61 -7.71 -8.65
N LYS A 44 -0.31 -7.59 -8.45
CA LYS A 44 0.68 -8.20 -9.36
C LYS A 44 0.62 -9.72 -9.25
N ASN A 45 0.73 -10.41 -10.38
CA ASN A 45 0.67 -11.87 -10.47
C ASN A 45 -0.64 -12.49 -9.98
N ASP A 46 -1.73 -11.72 -9.91
CA ASP A 46 -3.07 -12.22 -9.68
C ASP A 46 -3.84 -12.36 -11.01
N ASP A 47 -4.19 -13.60 -11.33
CA ASP A 47 -4.96 -13.95 -12.54
C ASP A 47 -6.44 -13.62 -12.40
N SER A 48 -6.89 -13.20 -11.21
CA SER A 48 -8.28 -12.79 -11.02
C SER A 48 -8.65 -11.52 -11.81
N LYS A 49 -9.96 -11.32 -12.00
CA LYS A 49 -10.53 -10.10 -12.59
C LYS A 49 -10.66 -8.96 -11.57
N SER A 50 -10.20 -9.17 -10.33
CA SER A 50 -10.31 -8.18 -9.25
C SER A 50 -9.44 -6.97 -9.53
N ILE A 51 -10.07 -5.80 -9.46
CA ILE A 51 -9.41 -4.50 -9.45
C ILE A 51 -9.92 -3.74 -8.24
N TYR A 52 -9.05 -3.02 -7.57
CA TYR A 52 -9.41 -2.21 -6.41
C TYR A 52 -9.48 -0.75 -6.85
N HIS A 53 -10.65 -0.14 -6.71
CA HIS A 53 -10.87 1.26 -7.01
C HIS A 53 -10.78 2.07 -5.72
N TYR A 54 -9.77 2.94 -5.63
CA TYR A 54 -9.57 3.85 -4.51
C TYR A 54 -9.94 5.27 -4.92
N TRP A 55 -10.68 5.99 -4.07
CA TRP A 55 -10.96 7.42 -4.28
C TRP A 55 -11.13 8.14 -2.94
N PHE A 56 -10.86 9.44 -2.94
CA PHE A 56 -10.96 10.29 -1.76
C PHE A 56 -11.92 11.45 -2.02
N GLU A 57 -12.79 11.72 -1.07
CA GLU A 57 -13.72 12.85 -1.08
C GLU A 57 -13.61 13.60 0.24
N ASN A 58 -13.12 14.84 0.19
CA ASN A 58 -12.95 15.70 1.36
C ASN A 58 -12.18 15.02 2.52
N GLY A 59 -11.07 14.34 2.22
CA GLY A 59 -10.25 13.63 3.20
C GLY A 59 -10.79 12.27 3.66
N ARG A 60 -11.95 11.84 3.15
CA ARG A 60 -12.48 10.49 3.39
C ARG A 60 -12.15 9.59 2.21
N GLY A 61 -11.32 8.58 2.46
CA GLY A 61 -10.99 7.55 1.49
C GLY A 61 -12.07 6.48 1.39
N ASN A 62 -12.15 5.87 0.23
CA ASN A 62 -13.02 4.75 -0.08
C ASN A 62 -12.25 3.76 -0.94
N VAL A 63 -12.58 2.47 -0.78
CA VAL A 63 -12.17 1.42 -1.69
C VAL A 63 -13.32 0.47 -1.95
N GLU A 64 -13.38 -0.04 -3.16
CA GLU A 64 -14.24 -1.17 -3.52
C GLU A 64 -13.48 -2.09 -4.47
N ASN A 65 -13.91 -3.35 -4.52
CA ASN A 65 -13.49 -4.26 -5.57
C ASN A 65 -14.41 -4.04 -6.78
N VAL A 66 -13.83 -3.99 -7.96
CA VAL A 66 -14.52 -3.91 -9.24
C VAL A 66 -14.04 -5.04 -10.13
N GLU A 67 -14.97 -5.66 -10.86
CA GLU A 67 -14.67 -6.67 -11.84
C GLU A 67 -14.72 -6.08 -13.25
N ILE A 68 -13.81 -6.54 -14.11
CA ILE A 68 -13.83 -6.22 -15.54
C ILE A 68 -15.08 -6.86 -16.17
N SER A 69 -15.93 -6.04 -16.79
CA SER A 69 -17.08 -6.54 -17.53
C SER A 69 -16.69 -7.02 -18.94
N GLU A 70 -17.62 -7.63 -19.66
CA GLU A 70 -17.41 -8.01 -21.07
C GLU A 70 -17.31 -6.78 -22.00
N THR A 71 -17.81 -5.63 -21.56
CA THR A 71 -17.68 -4.37 -22.29
C THR A 71 -16.32 -3.74 -21.99
N ILE A 72 -15.59 -3.41 -23.06
CA ILE A 72 -14.27 -2.78 -22.98
C ILE A 72 -14.37 -1.46 -22.21
N GLY A 73 -13.56 -1.32 -21.15
CA GLY A 73 -13.49 -0.11 -20.33
C GLY A 73 -14.63 0.04 -19.31
N GLU A 74 -15.52 -0.95 -19.18
CA GLU A 74 -16.56 -0.97 -18.14
C GLU A 74 -16.19 -1.93 -17.00
N TYR A 75 -16.47 -1.48 -15.78
CA TYR A 75 -16.21 -2.20 -14.54
C TYR A 75 -17.46 -2.15 -13.68
N LYS A 76 -17.72 -3.24 -12.97
CA LYS A 76 -18.87 -3.35 -12.09
C LYS A 76 -18.39 -3.51 -10.66
N PRO A 77 -18.86 -2.68 -9.72
CA PRO A 77 -18.58 -2.89 -8.31
C PRO A 77 -19.04 -4.27 -7.86
N VAL A 78 -18.17 -4.98 -7.15
CA VAL A 78 -18.53 -6.23 -6.47
C VAL A 78 -19.39 -5.87 -5.28
N GLU A 79 -20.59 -6.44 -5.23
CA GLU A 79 -21.56 -6.17 -4.19
C GLU A 79 -20.93 -6.41 -2.80
N LYS A 80 -21.17 -5.47 -1.87
CA LYS A 80 -20.67 -5.52 -0.49
C LYS A 80 -19.14 -5.47 -0.35
N SER A 81 -18.37 -5.09 -1.37
CA SER A 81 -16.90 -4.93 -1.23
C SER A 81 -16.44 -3.57 -0.69
N HIS A 82 -17.34 -2.58 -0.62
CA HIS A 82 -17.02 -1.21 -0.24
C HIS A 82 -16.52 -1.08 1.21
N SER A 83 -15.40 -0.38 1.38
CA SER A 83 -14.80 -0.04 2.67
C SER A 83 -14.40 1.43 2.71
N HIS A 84 -14.46 2.05 3.89
CA HIS A 84 -13.89 3.37 4.11
C HIS A 84 -12.40 3.26 4.43
N ILE A 85 -11.61 4.25 4.02
CA ILE A 85 -10.18 4.30 4.28
C ILE A 85 -9.80 5.64 4.91
N TYR A 86 -8.91 5.57 5.90
CA TYR A 86 -8.26 6.74 6.49
C TYR A 86 -6.75 6.61 6.35
N ILE A 87 -6.10 7.70 5.96
CA ILE A 87 -4.64 7.80 5.95
C ILE A 87 -4.21 8.17 7.38
N LYS A 88 -3.38 7.31 7.99
CA LYS A 88 -2.77 7.56 9.30
C LYS A 88 -1.26 7.79 9.15
N LYS A 89 -0.77 8.83 9.80
CA LYS A 89 0.66 9.12 9.95
C LYS A 89 1.06 8.83 11.39
N GLU A 90 1.88 7.81 11.59
CA GLU A 90 2.40 7.41 12.91
C GLU A 90 3.92 7.43 12.87
N ALA A 91 4.53 8.39 13.56
CA ALA A 91 5.96 8.70 13.43
C ALA A 91 6.34 8.84 11.94
N ASP A 92 7.25 8.02 11.44
CA ASP A 92 7.73 8.01 10.05
C ASP A 92 6.99 6.98 9.17
N THR A 93 5.82 6.49 9.62
CA THR A 93 5.06 5.44 8.95
C THR A 93 3.68 5.93 8.52
N LEU A 94 3.44 5.91 7.22
CA LEU A 94 2.13 6.08 6.59
C LEU A 94 1.36 4.75 6.53
N LYS A 95 0.10 4.77 6.95
CA LYS A 95 -0.78 3.60 6.99
C LYS A 95 -2.14 3.91 6.39
N LEU A 96 -2.80 2.88 5.86
CA LEU A 96 -4.20 2.90 5.50
C LEU A 96 -4.98 2.10 6.54
N GLU A 97 -5.88 2.76 7.26
CA GLU A 97 -6.87 2.11 8.11
C GLU A 97 -8.13 1.86 7.29
N TYR A 98 -8.54 0.60 7.20
CA TYR A 98 -9.74 0.16 6.51
C TYR A 98 -10.85 -0.09 7.53
N ILE A 99 -12.02 0.50 7.26
CA ILE A 99 -13.25 0.27 8.01
C ILE A 99 -14.24 -0.41 7.08
N TYR A 100 -14.48 -1.69 7.33
CA TYR A 100 -15.41 -2.51 6.57
C TYR A 100 -16.47 -3.10 7.49
N ARG A 101 -17.65 -3.38 6.93
CA ARG A 101 -18.81 -3.84 7.70
C ARG A 101 -18.51 -5.08 8.57
N TYR A 102 -17.62 -5.96 8.12
CA TYR A 102 -17.29 -7.22 8.79
C TYR A 102 -15.94 -7.21 9.52
N GLY A 103 -15.26 -6.07 9.57
CA GLY A 103 -13.98 -5.97 10.27
C GLY A 103 -13.18 -4.76 9.84
N ASN A 104 -12.21 -4.41 10.66
CA ASN A 104 -11.26 -3.34 10.36
C ASN A 104 -9.87 -3.95 10.29
N TRP A 105 -9.02 -3.39 9.43
CA TRP A 105 -7.61 -3.75 9.39
C TRP A 105 -6.78 -2.53 9.04
N THR A 106 -5.47 -2.65 9.18
CA THR A 106 -4.53 -1.58 8.83
C THR A 106 -3.43 -2.16 7.97
N SER A 107 -3.08 -1.44 6.92
CA SER A 107 -1.97 -1.77 6.05
C SER A 107 -0.93 -0.66 6.07
N VAL A 108 0.34 -1.02 6.21
CA VAL A 108 1.46 -0.08 6.09
C VAL A 108 1.73 0.16 4.60
N ILE A 109 1.85 1.42 4.18
CA ILE A 109 2.28 1.74 2.81
C ILE A 109 3.80 1.58 2.75
N LYS A 110 4.28 0.50 2.11
CA LYS A 110 5.72 0.24 1.95
C LYS A 110 6.30 0.95 0.74
N LYS A 111 5.50 1.05 -0.32
CA LYS A 111 5.86 1.74 -1.56
C LYS A 111 4.65 2.47 -2.12
N LEU A 112 4.85 3.72 -2.56
CA LEU A 112 3.85 4.47 -3.30
C LEU A 112 4.53 5.36 -4.35
N ASP A 113 4.22 5.09 -5.61
CA ASP A 113 4.59 5.92 -6.75
C ASP A 113 3.40 6.03 -7.74
N LYS A 114 3.62 6.68 -8.89
CA LYS A 114 2.56 6.89 -9.92
C LYS A 114 1.94 5.60 -10.47
N SER A 115 2.63 4.47 -10.33
CA SER A 115 2.34 3.19 -10.98
C SER A 115 2.36 2.00 -10.04
N ASN A 116 3.00 2.09 -8.88
CA ASN A 116 3.11 0.99 -7.91
C ASN A 116 2.59 1.41 -6.54
N LEU A 117 1.94 0.46 -5.89
CA LEU A 117 1.54 0.52 -4.50
C LEU A 117 1.93 -0.81 -3.86
N THR A 118 2.60 -0.77 -2.71
CA THR A 118 2.87 -1.96 -1.90
C THR A 118 2.30 -1.75 -0.52
N LEU A 119 1.41 -2.65 -0.10
CA LEU A 119 0.76 -2.64 1.21
C LEU A 119 1.23 -3.83 2.02
N GLU A 120 1.64 -3.61 3.26
CA GLU A 120 1.94 -4.69 4.21
C GLU A 120 0.82 -4.80 5.24
N THR A 121 0.21 -5.97 5.34
CA THR A 121 -0.87 -6.28 6.31
C THR A 121 -0.48 -7.54 7.08
N ASN A 122 -0.47 -7.49 8.41
CA ASN A 122 -0.10 -8.64 9.27
C ASN A 122 1.26 -9.28 8.91
N GLY A 123 2.22 -8.49 8.43
CA GLY A 123 3.56 -8.96 8.02
C GLY A 123 3.63 -9.51 6.59
N GLU A 124 2.52 -9.59 5.86
CA GLU A 124 2.49 -10.01 4.46
C GLU A 124 2.41 -8.80 3.54
N SER A 125 3.26 -8.78 2.51
CA SER A 125 3.30 -7.70 1.52
C SER A 125 2.49 -8.06 0.28
N THR A 126 1.61 -7.15 -0.15
CA THR A 126 0.86 -7.23 -1.40
C THR A 126 1.31 -6.11 -2.33
N GLU A 127 1.74 -6.48 -3.53
CA GLU A 127 2.13 -5.53 -4.56
C GLU A 127 1.00 -5.29 -5.56
N TYR A 128 0.78 -4.03 -5.89
CA TYR A 128 -0.21 -3.57 -6.85
C TYR A 128 0.46 -2.76 -7.95
N HIS A 129 -0.12 -2.81 -9.14
CA HIS A 129 0.17 -1.89 -10.22
C HIS A 129 -1.08 -1.10 -10.60
N LYS A 130 -0.88 0.18 -10.91
CA LYS A 130 -1.96 1.08 -11.32
C LYS A 130 -2.37 0.73 -12.75
N VAL A 131 -3.67 0.55 -12.96
CA VAL A 131 -4.23 0.22 -14.27
C VAL A 131 -4.95 1.42 -14.86
N ASN A 132 -4.69 1.72 -16.12
CA ASN A 132 -5.43 2.75 -16.85
C ASN A 132 -6.54 2.07 -17.65
N LEU A 133 -7.75 2.20 -17.13
CA LEU A 133 -8.94 1.56 -17.68
C LEU A 133 -9.33 2.04 -19.08
N LYS A 134 -8.84 3.22 -19.51
CA LYS A 134 -9.07 3.75 -20.86
C LYS A 134 -8.10 3.18 -21.92
N LYS A 135 -7.08 2.40 -21.50
CA LYS A 135 -5.95 2.01 -22.35
C LYS A 135 -5.64 0.52 -22.40
N THR A 136 -6.48 -0.34 -21.82
CA THR A 136 -6.31 -1.80 -21.96
C THR A 136 -6.74 -2.21 -23.38
N LEU A 137 -5.79 -2.09 -24.32
CA LEU A 137 -5.83 -2.56 -25.70
C LEU A 137 -5.08 -3.89 -25.81
#